data_AF-A0A1F9AWK5-F1
#
_entry.id   AF-A0A1F9AWK5-F1
#
_cell.length_a   1.000
_cell.length_b   1.000
_cell.length_c   1.000
_cell.angle_alpha   90.00
_cell.angle_beta   90.00
_cell.angle_gamma   90.00
#
_symmetry.space_group_name_H-M   'P 1'
#
loop_
_entity.id
_entity.type
_entity.pdbx_description
1 polymer ?
#
loop_
_entity_poly.entity_id
_entity_poly.type
_entity_poly.pdbx_seq_one_letter_code
_entity_poly.pdbx_strand_id
1 'polypeptide(L)'
;MIFSPFMDHRYAWDLVFIIDLIFSGIIFIPFFISLFLEKKSRWVCRGSMIGLSLYILLCWFQNGRAMKLTEVFAHSLNEEVIQVASLPQPLSPFRWAIFIETNDKIYQGFVDFLREERPESVSASSSFFEKLNRLYDPPEKINYRLWTKLQDSPWVEKALATEGVEFYYWFARFPVVKSVNFEDGRHRVEFIDLRFSMPEVRMPFRYYVEFDHSGRIYSEGFVEDRKKQRE
;
A
#
# COMPACT_ATOMS: atom_id res chain seq x y z
N MET A 1 15.79 -8.18 2.17
CA MET A 1 15.37 -9.26 1.23
C MET A 1 15.95 -10.58 1.71
N ILE A 2 15.29 -11.71 1.45
CA ILE A 2 15.66 -13.00 2.05
C ILE A 2 17.02 -13.52 1.57
N PHE A 3 17.47 -13.06 0.39
CA PHE A 3 18.74 -13.44 -0.25
C PHE A 3 19.76 -12.30 -0.30
N SER A 4 19.62 -11.26 0.54
CA SER A 4 20.61 -10.18 0.63
C SER A 4 21.92 -10.71 1.22
N PRO A 5 23.11 -10.32 0.71
CA PRO A 5 23.37 -9.28 -0.31
C PRO A 5 23.46 -9.79 -1.75
N PHE A 6 23.10 -11.05 -2.03
CA PHE A 6 23.30 -11.66 -3.35
C PHE A 6 22.20 -11.31 -4.36
N MET A 7 20.97 -11.11 -3.88
CA MET A 7 19.83 -10.78 -4.73
C MET A 7 18.87 -9.84 -4.00
N ASP A 8 18.66 -8.68 -4.61
CA ASP A 8 17.72 -7.66 -4.13
C ASP A 8 16.32 -7.84 -4.70
N HIS A 9 15.86 -9.10 -4.80
CA HIS A 9 14.50 -9.41 -5.21
C HIS A 9 13.59 -9.63 -4.00
N ARG A 10 12.44 -8.97 -4.00
CA ARG A 10 11.42 -9.11 -2.95
C ARG A 10 10.37 -10.11 -3.40
N TYR A 11 10.47 -11.34 -2.88
CA TYR A 11 9.42 -12.33 -3.03
C TYR A 11 8.24 -12.00 -2.10
N ALA A 12 7.09 -11.73 -2.69
CA ALA A 12 5.83 -11.53 -1.98
C ALA A 12 4.70 -12.17 -2.77
N TRP A 13 3.80 -12.87 -2.09
CA TRP A 13 2.61 -13.47 -2.72
C TRP A 13 1.41 -12.52 -2.71
N ASP A 14 1.46 -11.47 -1.87
CA ASP A 14 0.43 -10.43 -1.77
C ASP A 14 -1.00 -10.96 -1.65
N LEU A 15 -1.23 -12.05 -0.89
CA LEU A 15 -2.56 -12.68 -0.82
C LEU A 15 -3.46 -12.13 0.27
N VAL A 16 -2.90 -11.83 1.44
CA VAL A 16 -3.65 -11.46 2.65
C VAL A 16 -3.16 -10.11 3.13
N PHE A 17 -4.10 -9.27 3.59
CA PHE A 17 -3.76 -7.97 4.14
C PHE A 17 -3.01 -8.12 5.47
N ILE A 18 -2.09 -7.19 5.77
CA ILE A 18 -1.24 -7.28 6.97
C ILE A 18 -2.07 -7.33 8.26
N ILE A 19 -3.23 -6.64 8.29
CA ILE A 19 -4.17 -6.60 9.42
C ILE A 19 -5.54 -7.13 8.97
N ASP A 20 -5.59 -8.39 8.58
CA ASP A 20 -6.81 -9.02 8.11
C ASP A 20 -7.68 -9.53 9.27
N LEU A 21 -8.77 -8.80 9.54
CA LEU A 21 -9.72 -9.14 10.61
C LEU A 21 -10.53 -10.41 10.32
N ILE A 22 -10.75 -10.76 9.04
CA ILE A 22 -11.48 -11.97 8.66
C ILE A 22 -10.58 -13.18 8.91
N PHE A 23 -9.34 -13.13 8.42
CA PHE A 23 -8.33 -14.15 8.68
C PHE A 23 -8.12 -14.35 10.18
N SER A 24 -7.94 -13.25 10.92
CA SER A 24 -7.79 -13.28 12.37
C SER A 24 -9.02 -13.84 13.06
N GLY A 25 -10.23 -13.47 12.61
CA GLY A 25 -11.50 -13.97 13.14
C GLY A 25 -11.65 -15.48 12.97
N ILE A 26 -11.26 -16.04 11.82
CA ILE A 26 -11.28 -17.49 11.55
C ILE A 26 -10.39 -18.27 12.53
N ILE A 27 -9.33 -17.66 13.04
CA ILE A 27 -8.42 -18.27 14.02
C ILE A 27 -8.94 -18.06 15.45
N PHE A 28 -9.21 -16.81 15.81
CA PHE A 28 -9.51 -16.45 17.21
C PHE A 28 -10.91 -16.88 17.64
N ILE A 29 -11.94 -16.75 16.80
CA ILE A 29 -13.31 -17.10 17.19
C ILE A 29 -13.41 -18.60 17.56
N PRO A 30 -12.93 -19.54 16.72
CA PRO A 30 -12.93 -20.97 17.07
C PRO A 30 -12.02 -21.28 18.26
N PHE A 31 -10.88 -20.58 18.38
CA PHE A 31 -10.01 -20.71 19.55
C PHE A 31 -10.73 -20.36 20.85
N PHE A 32 -11.40 -19.19 20.91
CA PHE A 32 -12.17 -18.79 22.09
C PHE A 32 -13.34 -19.73 22.37
N ILE A 33 -14.08 -20.14 21.34
CA ILE A 33 -15.19 -21.11 21.48
C ILE A 33 -14.67 -22.46 22.01
N SER A 34 -13.49 -22.89 21.59
CA SER A 34 -12.89 -24.14 22.02
C SER A 34 -12.59 -24.19 23.52
N LEU A 35 -12.34 -23.04 24.16
CA LEU A 35 -12.09 -22.94 25.60
C LEU A 35 -13.35 -23.24 26.42
N PHE A 36 -14.53 -22.99 25.88
CA PHE A 36 -15.81 -23.23 26.56
C PHE A 36 -16.47 -24.57 26.18
N LEU A 37 -16.05 -25.20 25.07
CA LEU A 37 -16.66 -26.41 24.51
C LEU A 37 -15.68 -27.59 24.42
N GLU A 38 -15.20 -28.08 25.57
CA GLU A 38 -14.19 -29.14 25.66
C GLU A 38 -14.52 -30.40 24.81
N LYS A 39 -15.80 -30.81 24.77
CA LYS A 39 -16.23 -32.01 24.03
C LYS A 39 -16.24 -31.84 22.50
N LYS A 40 -16.39 -30.61 22.00
CA LYS A 40 -16.47 -30.31 20.55
C LYS A 40 -15.25 -29.56 20.03
N SER A 41 -14.30 -29.19 20.89
CA SER A 41 -13.10 -28.41 20.56
C SER A 41 -12.36 -28.95 19.33
N ARG A 42 -12.14 -30.27 19.22
CA ARG A 42 -11.44 -30.88 18.07
C ARG A 42 -12.14 -30.62 16.73
N TRP A 43 -13.47 -30.64 16.71
CA TRP A 43 -14.25 -30.37 15.49
C TRP A 43 -14.25 -28.89 15.14
N VAL A 44 -14.31 -28.02 16.15
CA VAL A 44 -14.23 -26.57 15.99
C VAL A 44 -12.86 -26.16 15.41
N CYS A 45 -11.76 -26.71 15.92
CA CYS A 45 -10.42 -26.44 15.39
C CYS A 45 -10.22 -26.99 13.97
N ARG A 46 -10.75 -28.19 13.68
CA ARG A 46 -10.73 -28.74 12.30
C ARG A 46 -11.54 -27.88 11.34
N GLY A 47 -12.70 -27.40 11.75
CA GLY A 47 -13.51 -26.46 10.99
C GLY A 47 -12.77 -25.15 10.71
N SER A 48 -12.06 -24.61 11.70
CA SER A 48 -11.21 -23.43 11.54
C SER A 48 -10.10 -23.64 10.51
N MET A 49 -9.40 -24.79 10.54
CA MET A 49 -8.38 -25.11 9.55
C MET A 49 -8.94 -25.19 8.13
N ILE A 50 -10.09 -25.86 7.95
CA ILE A 50 -10.76 -25.93 6.65
C ILE A 50 -11.18 -24.53 6.19
N GLY A 51 -11.77 -23.73 7.09
CA GLY A 51 -12.15 -22.35 6.82
C GLY A 51 -10.95 -21.48 6.40
N LEU A 52 -9.81 -21.65 7.05
CA LEU A 52 -8.57 -20.94 6.74
C LEU A 52 -8.06 -21.32 5.35
N SER A 53 -8.04 -22.62 5.03
CA SER A 53 -7.64 -23.10 3.70
C SER A 53 -8.56 -22.56 2.61
N LEU A 54 -9.89 -22.61 2.82
CA LEU A 54 -10.86 -22.05 1.87
C LEU A 54 -10.70 -20.54 1.70
N TYR A 55 -10.42 -19.82 2.79
CA TYR A 55 -10.19 -18.39 2.76
C TYR A 55 -8.93 -18.02 1.97
N ILE A 56 -7.81 -18.71 2.20
CA ILE A 56 -6.58 -18.49 1.42
C ILE A 56 -6.79 -18.80 -0.05
N LEU A 57 -7.52 -19.89 -0.39
CA LEU A 57 -7.87 -20.21 -1.77
C LEU A 57 -8.73 -19.12 -2.41
N LEU A 58 -9.70 -18.56 -1.67
CA LEU A 58 -10.49 -17.42 -2.13
C LEU A 58 -9.60 -16.21 -2.41
N CYS A 59 -8.71 -15.84 -1.48
CA CYS A 59 -7.76 -14.75 -1.66
C CYS A 59 -6.85 -14.96 -2.89
N TRP A 60 -6.34 -16.18 -3.07
CA TRP A 60 -5.54 -16.55 -4.24
C TRP A 60 -6.32 -16.38 -5.55
N PHE A 61 -7.58 -16.84 -5.59
CA PHE A 61 -8.44 -16.67 -6.75
C PHE A 61 -8.73 -15.19 -7.06
N GLN A 62 -9.04 -14.38 -6.05
CA GLN A 62 -9.31 -12.95 -6.25
C GLN A 62 -8.03 -12.18 -6.63
N ASN A 63 -6.87 -12.52 -6.05
CA ASN A 63 -5.59 -11.97 -6.46
C ASN A 63 -5.33 -12.25 -7.94
N GLY A 64 -5.58 -13.48 -8.41
CA GLY A 64 -5.45 -13.84 -9.82
C GLY A 64 -6.36 -13.02 -10.75
N ARG A 65 -7.56 -12.63 -10.30
CA ARG A 65 -8.44 -11.72 -11.05
C ARG A 65 -7.89 -10.29 -11.08
N ALA A 66 -7.39 -9.78 -9.96
CA ALA A 66 -6.77 -8.46 -9.88
C ALA A 66 -5.52 -8.36 -10.76
N MET A 67 -4.67 -9.39 -10.72
CA MET A 67 -3.46 -9.47 -11.55
C MET A 67 -3.80 -9.46 -13.04
N LYS A 68 -4.75 -10.28 -13.50
CA LYS A 68 -5.20 -10.27 -14.91
C LYS A 68 -5.72 -8.91 -15.35
N LEU A 69 -6.53 -8.25 -14.50
CA LEU A 69 -7.05 -6.91 -14.79
C LEU A 69 -5.91 -5.89 -14.94
N THR A 70 -4.91 -6.02 -14.06
CA THR A 70 -3.74 -5.15 -14.08
C THR A 70 -2.87 -5.39 -15.31
N GLU A 71 -2.62 -6.64 -15.67
CA GLU A 71 -1.85 -7.02 -16.87
C GLU A 71 -2.53 -6.51 -18.15
N VAL A 72 -3.85 -6.64 -18.27
CA VAL A 72 -4.61 -6.12 -19.41
C VAL A 72 -4.43 -4.59 -19.54
N PHE A 73 -4.51 -3.86 -18.43
CA PHE A 73 -4.29 -2.42 -18.45
C PHE A 73 -2.81 -2.07 -18.74
N ALA A 74 -1.86 -2.82 -18.16
CA ALA A 74 -0.44 -2.66 -18.42
C ALA A 74 -0.09 -2.86 -19.91
N HIS A 75 -0.66 -3.86 -20.58
CA HIS A 75 -0.48 -4.07 -22.02
C HIS A 75 -1.15 -3.01 -22.89
N SER A 76 -2.18 -2.33 -22.37
CA SER A 76 -2.80 -1.21 -23.09
C SER A 76 -1.97 0.08 -23.03
N LEU A 77 -1.00 0.16 -22.12
CA LEU A 77 -0.04 1.25 -22.05
C LEU A 77 1.06 1.02 -23.10
N ASN A 78 1.33 2.03 -23.94
CA ASN A 78 2.47 2.03 -24.86
C ASN A 78 3.80 2.38 -24.14
N GLU A 79 3.91 2.10 -22.83
CA GLU A 79 5.09 2.37 -22.01
C GLU A 79 5.75 1.04 -21.60
N GLU A 80 7.05 1.07 -21.35
CA GLU A 80 7.76 -0.09 -20.81
C GLU A 80 7.39 -0.29 -19.32
N VAL A 81 6.79 -1.44 -19.04
CA VAL A 81 6.32 -1.79 -17.68
C VAL A 81 7.41 -2.57 -16.97
N ILE A 82 7.93 -2.01 -15.88
CA ILE A 82 8.96 -2.62 -15.04
C ILE A 82 8.34 -3.65 -14.10
N GLN A 83 7.28 -3.24 -13.40
CA GLN A 83 6.66 -4.05 -12.37
C GLN A 83 5.14 -3.86 -12.35
N VAL A 84 4.45 -4.98 -12.10
CA VAL A 84 3.01 -5.03 -11.86
C VAL A 84 2.77 -5.66 -10.49
N ALA A 85 1.85 -5.11 -9.71
CA ALA A 85 1.41 -5.73 -8.47
C ALA A 85 -0.06 -5.46 -8.17
N SER A 86 -0.69 -6.44 -7.50
CA SER A 86 -2.01 -6.30 -6.90
C SER A 86 -1.91 -6.62 -5.41
N LEU A 87 -2.24 -5.65 -4.56
CA LEU A 87 -2.13 -5.76 -3.10
C LEU A 87 -3.51 -5.90 -2.47
N PRO A 88 -3.67 -6.78 -1.47
CA PRO A 88 -4.94 -6.95 -0.78
C PRO A 88 -5.24 -5.70 0.05
N GLN A 89 -6.51 -5.37 0.20
CA GLN A 89 -6.95 -4.17 0.89
C GLN A 89 -7.73 -4.52 2.16
N PRO A 90 -7.75 -3.63 3.16
CA PRO A 90 -8.34 -3.93 4.45
C PRO A 90 -9.84 -4.25 4.34
N LEU A 91 -10.30 -5.12 5.25
CA LEU A 91 -11.72 -5.42 5.51
C LEU A 91 -12.47 -6.18 4.41
N SER A 92 -11.83 -6.57 3.30
CA SER A 92 -12.49 -7.37 2.26
C SER A 92 -11.49 -8.14 1.39
N PRO A 93 -11.72 -9.45 1.11
CA PRO A 93 -10.89 -10.22 0.17
C PRO A 93 -11.17 -9.87 -1.31
N PHE A 94 -12.18 -9.03 -1.57
CA PHE A 94 -12.56 -8.60 -2.92
C PHE A 94 -11.97 -7.25 -3.30
N ARG A 95 -11.33 -6.56 -2.35
CA ARG A 95 -10.74 -5.24 -2.56
C ARG A 95 -9.24 -5.37 -2.79
N TRP A 96 -8.79 -4.77 -3.88
CA TRP A 96 -7.41 -4.86 -4.32
C TRP A 96 -6.90 -3.49 -4.75
N ALA A 97 -5.69 -3.14 -4.36
CA ALA A 97 -4.97 -1.98 -4.88
C ALA A 97 -4.05 -2.45 -5.99
N ILE A 98 -4.13 -1.79 -7.13
CA ILE A 98 -3.43 -2.12 -8.35
C ILE A 98 -2.31 -1.11 -8.54
N PHE A 99 -1.11 -1.60 -8.83
CA PHE A 99 0.08 -0.80 -9.08
C PHE A 99 0.76 -1.25 -10.36
N ILE A 100 1.05 -0.30 -11.25
CA ILE A 100 1.84 -0.52 -12.45
C ILE A 100 2.94 0.51 -12.45
N GLU A 101 4.18 0.03 -12.41
CA GLU A 101 5.37 0.84 -12.39
C GLU A 101 6.01 0.84 -13.78
N THR A 102 6.20 2.05 -14.32
CA THR A 102 6.99 2.31 -15.54
C THR A 102 8.30 3.00 -15.17
N ASN A 103 9.09 3.39 -16.16
CA ASN A 103 10.38 4.06 -15.95
C ASN A 103 10.22 5.33 -15.08
N ASP A 104 9.24 6.18 -15.40
CA ASP A 104 9.09 7.49 -14.76
C ASP A 104 7.83 7.62 -13.89
N LYS A 105 6.87 6.70 -14.01
CA LYS A 105 5.53 6.86 -13.43
C LYS A 105 5.06 5.60 -12.72
N ILE A 106 4.13 5.78 -11.79
CA ILE A 106 3.37 4.70 -11.16
C ILE A 106 1.88 4.99 -11.32
N TYR A 107 1.17 4.04 -11.91
CA TYR A 107 -0.29 4.05 -11.99
C TYR A 107 -0.85 3.30 -10.79
N GLN A 108 -1.65 3.99 -9.99
CA GLN A 108 -2.31 3.44 -8.81
C GLN A 108 -3.82 3.40 -9.02
N GLY A 109 -4.42 2.22 -8.90
CA GLY A 109 -5.87 2.03 -8.93
C GLY A 109 -6.35 1.28 -7.70
N PHE A 110 -7.64 1.37 -7.40
CA PHE A 110 -8.28 0.58 -6.34
C PHE A 110 -9.55 -0.03 -6.91
N VAL A 111 -9.69 -1.34 -6.78
CA VAL A 111 -10.81 -2.11 -7.33
C VAL A 111 -11.56 -2.87 -6.24
N ASP A 112 -12.88 -2.95 -6.37
CA ASP A 112 -13.73 -3.84 -5.59
C ASP A 112 -14.52 -4.74 -6.55
N PHE A 113 -14.27 -6.06 -6.50
CA PHE A 113 -14.92 -7.03 -7.38
C PHE A 113 -16.40 -7.30 -7.06
N LEU A 114 -16.90 -6.84 -5.90
CA LEU A 114 -18.33 -6.93 -5.57
C LEU A 114 -19.13 -5.72 -6.05
N ARG A 115 -18.44 -4.70 -6.58
CA ARG A 115 -19.06 -3.42 -6.91
C ARG A 115 -19.36 -3.33 -8.40
N GLU A 116 -20.56 -2.86 -8.72
CA GLU A 116 -21.03 -2.64 -10.09
C GLU A 116 -21.04 -1.15 -10.45
N GLU A 117 -21.37 -0.28 -9.48
CA GLU A 117 -21.50 1.17 -9.69
C GLU A 117 -20.46 1.98 -8.90
N ARG A 118 -20.13 3.17 -9.41
CA ARG A 118 -19.21 4.08 -8.71
C ARG A 118 -19.89 4.70 -7.48
N PRO A 119 -19.15 4.90 -6.38
CA PRO A 119 -19.69 5.53 -5.19
C PRO A 119 -20.10 6.99 -5.48
N GLU A 120 -21.29 7.39 -5.01
CA GLU A 120 -21.80 8.76 -5.10
C GLU A 120 -20.93 9.76 -4.32
N SER A 121 -21.04 11.06 -4.65
CA SER A 121 -20.27 12.11 -3.96
C SER A 121 -20.73 12.25 -2.51
N VAL A 122 -19.84 11.91 -1.58
CA VAL A 122 -20.13 12.00 -0.14
C VAL A 122 -19.81 13.40 0.40
N SER A 123 -20.64 13.90 1.32
CA SER A 123 -20.42 15.15 2.06
C SER A 123 -19.12 15.14 2.87
N ALA A 124 -18.53 16.31 3.11
CA ALA A 124 -17.29 16.50 3.85
C ALA A 124 -17.32 15.94 5.30
N SER A 125 -18.51 15.75 5.86
CA SER A 125 -18.75 15.22 7.23
C SER A 125 -18.83 13.69 7.32
N SER A 126 -18.46 12.97 6.26
CA SER A 126 -18.58 11.51 6.18
C SER A 126 -17.65 10.74 7.11
N SER A 127 -18.10 9.54 7.49
CA SER A 127 -17.35 8.62 8.35
C SER A 127 -16.09 8.10 7.65
N PHE A 128 -15.07 7.71 8.42
CA PHE A 128 -13.82 7.13 7.89
C PHE A 128 -14.09 5.95 6.95
N PHE A 129 -15.04 5.08 7.28
CA PHE A 129 -15.40 3.92 6.45
C PHE A 129 -16.04 4.32 5.11
N GLU A 130 -16.77 5.42 5.05
CA GLU A 130 -17.37 5.93 3.80
C GLU A 130 -16.30 6.49 2.89
N LYS A 131 -15.35 7.26 3.44
CA LYS A 131 -14.18 7.76 2.70
C LYS A 131 -13.33 6.61 2.16
N LEU A 132 -13.07 5.58 2.97
CA LEU A 132 -12.37 4.38 2.54
C LEU A 132 -13.14 3.64 1.44
N ASN A 133 -14.45 3.47 1.62
CA ASN A 133 -15.30 2.81 0.63
C ASN A 133 -15.33 3.56 -0.70
N ARG A 134 -15.19 4.90 -0.72
CA ARG A 134 -15.15 5.70 -1.96
C ARG A 134 -13.95 5.41 -2.83
N LEU A 135 -12.84 4.95 -2.25
CA LEU A 135 -11.60 4.73 -2.99
C LEU A 135 -11.71 3.65 -4.06
N TYR A 136 -12.61 2.69 -3.89
CA TYR A 136 -12.68 1.50 -4.73
C TYR A 136 -13.69 1.67 -5.88
N ASP A 137 -13.21 1.48 -7.09
CA ASP A 137 -14.01 1.47 -8.31
C ASP A 137 -14.43 0.05 -8.71
N PRO A 138 -15.50 -0.09 -9.52
CA PRO A 138 -15.80 -1.37 -10.18
C PRO A 138 -14.70 -1.72 -11.21
N PRO A 139 -14.46 -3.01 -11.51
CA PRO A 139 -13.34 -3.46 -12.32
C PRO A 139 -13.29 -2.89 -13.74
N GLU A 140 -14.43 -2.52 -14.32
CA GLU A 140 -14.52 -1.99 -15.68
C GLU A 140 -14.22 -0.48 -15.78
N LYS A 141 -14.28 0.25 -14.65
CA LYS A 141 -14.23 1.72 -14.64
C LYS A 141 -13.24 2.28 -13.63
N ILE A 142 -12.11 1.59 -13.46
CA ILE A 142 -11.04 1.99 -12.52
C ILE A 142 -10.46 3.35 -12.93
N ASN A 143 -10.42 4.27 -11.97
CA ASN A 143 -9.69 5.52 -12.13
C ASN A 143 -8.23 5.36 -11.65
N TYR A 144 -7.29 5.29 -12.60
CA TYR A 144 -5.87 5.21 -12.30
C TYR A 144 -5.31 6.59 -11.99
N ARG A 145 -4.76 6.74 -10.79
CA ARG A 145 -4.02 7.91 -10.36
C ARG A 145 -2.58 7.79 -10.80
N LEU A 146 -2.09 8.83 -11.46
CA LEU A 146 -0.72 8.89 -11.93
C LEU A 146 0.17 9.55 -10.87
N TRP A 147 1.28 8.89 -10.55
CA TRP A 147 2.32 9.41 -9.69
C TRP A 147 3.64 9.46 -10.45
N THR A 148 4.32 10.60 -10.44
CA THR A 148 5.68 10.69 -10.99
C THR A 148 6.68 10.16 -9.97
N LYS A 149 7.56 9.23 -10.36
CA LYS A 149 8.54 8.60 -9.47
C LYS A 149 9.56 9.61 -8.95
N LEU A 150 10.14 10.36 -9.89
CA LEU A 150 11.17 11.36 -9.65
C LEU A 150 10.69 12.72 -10.15
N GLN A 151 11.02 13.77 -9.42
CA GLN A 151 10.81 15.15 -9.87
C GLN A 151 12.15 15.69 -10.35
N ASP A 152 12.15 16.41 -11.47
CA ASP A 152 13.35 17.03 -12.02
C ASP A 152 13.80 18.17 -11.10
N SER A 153 14.70 17.84 -10.18
CA SER A 153 15.20 18.77 -9.18
C SER A 153 16.58 18.31 -8.68
N PRO A 154 17.58 19.21 -8.62
CA PRO A 154 18.91 18.87 -8.10
C PRO A 154 18.85 18.41 -6.63
N TRP A 155 17.82 18.83 -5.88
CA TRP A 155 17.61 18.41 -4.50
C TRP A 155 17.16 16.97 -4.38
N VAL A 156 16.39 16.47 -5.36
CA VAL A 156 15.96 15.07 -5.42
C VAL A 156 17.16 14.17 -5.68
N GLU A 157 17.98 14.49 -6.68
CA GLU A 157 19.22 13.75 -6.97
C GLU A 157 20.13 13.70 -5.74
N LYS A 158 20.29 14.84 -5.07
CA LYS A 158 21.08 14.93 -3.84
C LYS A 158 20.51 14.10 -2.70
N ALA A 159 19.19 14.09 -2.53
CA ALA A 159 18.52 13.30 -1.51
C ALA A 159 18.65 11.80 -1.78
N LEU A 160 18.51 11.37 -3.05
CA LEU A 160 18.68 9.96 -3.46
C LEU A 160 20.09 9.43 -3.19
N ALA A 161 21.10 10.30 -3.17
CA ALA A 161 22.48 9.93 -2.87
C ALA A 161 22.78 9.77 -1.36
N THR A 162 21.79 9.96 -0.48
CA THR A 162 21.97 9.81 0.97
C THR A 162 21.74 8.36 1.40
N GLU A 163 22.54 7.88 2.37
CA GLU A 163 22.41 6.52 2.91
C GLU A 163 21.02 6.26 3.51
N GLY A 164 20.42 7.27 4.15
CA GLY A 164 19.08 7.18 4.72
C GLY A 164 17.99 6.95 3.67
N VAL A 165 18.08 7.63 2.52
CA VAL A 165 17.14 7.42 1.40
C VAL A 165 17.41 6.09 0.71
N GLU A 166 18.67 5.68 0.54
CA GLU A 166 19.00 4.36 0.01
C GLU A 166 18.38 3.24 0.86
N PHE A 167 18.51 3.33 2.18
CA PHE A 167 17.88 2.39 3.11
C PHE A 167 16.35 2.43 3.03
N TYR A 168 15.75 3.61 2.90
CA TYR A 168 14.31 3.75 2.71
C TYR A 168 13.85 3.08 1.40
N TYR A 169 14.58 3.27 0.29
CA TYR A 169 14.27 2.67 -1.02
C TYR A 169 14.46 1.15 -1.00
N TRP A 170 15.41 0.63 -0.23
CA TRP A 170 15.55 -0.81 0.01
C TRP A 170 14.29 -1.40 0.69
N PHE A 171 13.66 -0.65 1.60
CA PHE A 171 12.42 -1.07 2.24
C PHE A 171 11.18 -0.84 1.37
N ALA A 172 11.10 0.27 0.64
CA ALA A 172 9.93 0.63 -0.15
C ALA A 172 9.70 -0.34 -1.33
N ARG A 173 8.45 -0.49 -1.78
CA ARG A 173 8.15 -1.24 -3.02
C ARG A 173 7.79 -0.29 -4.16
N PHE A 174 7.01 0.74 -3.87
CA PHE A 174 6.60 1.76 -4.84
C PHE A 174 6.98 3.15 -4.32
N PRO A 175 8.29 3.47 -4.16
CA PRO A 175 8.72 4.76 -3.69
C PRO A 175 8.48 5.85 -4.74
N VAL A 176 7.99 7.01 -4.30
CA VAL A 176 7.86 8.21 -5.13
C VAL A 176 8.28 9.46 -4.36
N VAL A 177 8.78 10.46 -5.09
CA VAL A 177 9.00 11.81 -4.56
C VAL A 177 7.65 12.50 -4.44
N LYS A 178 7.21 12.74 -3.20
CA LYS A 178 5.94 13.39 -2.91
C LYS A 178 6.00 14.89 -3.19
N SER A 179 7.03 15.54 -2.70
CA SER A 179 7.17 17.00 -2.80
C SER A 179 8.61 17.44 -2.62
N VAL A 180 8.94 18.55 -3.28
CA VAL A 180 10.17 19.31 -3.09
C VAL A 180 9.76 20.71 -2.66
N ASN A 181 9.96 21.04 -1.39
CA ASN A 181 9.56 22.32 -0.82
C ASN A 181 10.80 23.15 -0.47
N PHE A 182 10.65 24.47 -0.52
CA PHE A 182 11.64 25.42 -0.05
C PHE A 182 11.02 26.32 1.02
N GLU A 183 11.49 26.20 2.26
CA GLU A 183 10.98 26.97 3.41
C GLU A 183 12.16 27.44 4.27
N ASP A 184 12.12 28.71 4.70
CA ASP A 184 13.16 29.32 5.54
C ASP A 184 14.60 29.11 5.03
N GLY A 185 14.79 29.11 3.71
CA GLY A 185 16.11 28.91 3.14
C GLY A 185 16.59 27.46 3.03
N ARG A 186 15.74 26.51 3.42
CA ARG A 186 16.03 25.08 3.40
C ARG A 186 15.24 24.38 2.32
N HIS A 187 15.85 23.38 1.72
CA HIS A 187 15.21 22.54 0.71
C HIS A 187 14.84 21.21 1.32
N ARG A 188 13.54 20.88 1.32
CA ARG A 188 13.02 19.63 1.87
C ARG A 188 12.47 18.75 0.76
N VAL A 189 13.00 17.54 0.66
CA VAL A 189 12.51 16.50 -0.24
C VAL A 189 11.80 15.44 0.58
N GLU A 190 10.58 15.11 0.21
CA GLU A 190 9.78 14.08 0.88
C GLU A 190 9.53 12.87 -0.02
N PHE A 191 9.71 11.68 0.54
CA PHE A 191 9.50 10.39 -0.11
C PHE A 191 8.37 9.63 0.58
N ILE A 192 7.56 8.94 -0.22
CA ILE A 192 6.48 8.07 0.27
C ILE A 192 6.47 6.75 -0.49
N ASP A 193 5.94 5.70 0.13
CA ASP A 193 5.66 4.42 -0.52
C ASP A 193 4.16 4.34 -0.80
N LEU A 194 3.80 4.19 -2.08
CA LEU A 194 2.41 4.19 -2.52
C LEU A 194 1.59 3.02 -1.97
N ARG A 195 2.22 1.95 -1.47
CA ARG A 195 1.52 0.86 -0.75
C ARG A 195 0.68 1.35 0.42
N PHE A 196 1.15 2.40 1.08
CA PHE A 196 0.49 3.00 2.25
C PHE A 196 -0.21 4.32 1.91
N SER A 197 -0.19 4.72 0.63
CA SER A 197 -0.85 5.92 0.14
C SER A 197 -2.29 5.59 -0.24
N MET A 198 -3.20 5.71 0.74
CA MET A 198 -4.63 5.73 0.48
C MET A 198 -5.08 7.20 0.40
N PRO A 199 -5.72 7.62 -0.70
CA PRO A 199 -6.25 8.97 -0.79
C PRO A 199 -7.17 9.31 0.37
N GLU A 200 -7.13 10.56 0.84
CA GLU A 200 -7.94 11.04 1.98
C GLU A 200 -7.62 10.40 3.34
N VAL A 201 -6.74 9.39 3.39
CA VAL A 201 -6.21 8.78 4.61
C VAL A 201 -4.80 9.31 4.88
N ARG A 202 -4.45 9.47 6.16
CA ARG A 202 -3.09 9.88 6.54
C ARG A 202 -2.08 8.86 5.99
N MET A 203 -1.04 9.37 5.32
CA MET A 203 0.06 8.56 4.79
C MET A 203 1.07 8.27 5.92
N PRO A 204 1.19 7.03 6.41
CA PRO A 204 2.25 6.65 7.32
C PRO A 204 3.59 6.53 6.56
N PHE A 205 4.71 6.50 7.30
CA PHE A 205 6.05 6.23 6.75
C PHE A 205 6.55 7.22 5.68
N ARG A 206 6.30 8.52 5.86
CA ARG A 206 6.94 9.54 5.03
C ARG A 206 8.37 9.76 5.50
N TYR A 207 9.33 9.60 4.60
CA TYR A 207 10.74 9.93 4.85
C TYR A 207 11.04 11.31 4.26
N TYR A 208 11.89 12.08 4.91
CA TYR A 208 12.31 13.38 4.40
C TYR A 208 13.80 13.59 4.56
N VAL A 209 14.35 14.40 3.66
CA VAL A 209 15.70 14.95 3.76
C VAL A 209 15.58 16.46 3.62
N GLU A 210 16.15 17.19 4.57
CA GLU A 210 16.19 18.64 4.58
C GLU A 210 17.62 19.13 4.46
N PHE A 211 17.87 19.99 3.48
CA PHE A 211 19.17 20.59 3.21
C PHE A 211 19.21 22.04 3.65
N ASP A 212 20.36 22.49 4.16
CA ASP A 212 20.63 23.90 4.42
C ASP A 212 20.95 24.68 3.13
N HIS A 213 21.18 25.99 3.26
CA HIS A 213 21.56 26.88 2.16
C HIS A 213 22.85 26.48 1.42
N SER A 214 23.76 25.77 2.11
CA SER A 214 25.01 25.26 1.53
C SER A 214 24.83 23.88 0.89
N GLY A 215 23.63 23.33 1.00
CA GLY A 215 23.23 22.02 0.53
C GLY A 215 23.72 20.87 1.42
N ARG A 216 24.18 21.11 2.64
CA ARG A 216 24.48 20.02 3.57
C ARG A 216 23.18 19.51 4.19
N ILE A 217 23.17 18.24 4.59
CA ILE A 217 22.02 17.65 5.29
C ILE A 217 21.89 18.37 6.63
N TYR A 218 20.78 19.08 6.81
CA TYR A 218 20.41 19.72 8.06
C TYR A 218 19.68 18.73 8.97
N SER A 219 18.72 17.98 8.40
CA SER A 219 18.06 16.87 9.10
C SER A 219 17.48 15.87 8.11
N GLU A 220 17.35 14.62 8.53
CA GLU A 220 16.65 13.58 7.80
C GLU A 220 15.94 12.62 8.76
N GLY A 221 14.92 11.92 8.26
CA GLY A 221 14.23 10.90 9.04
C GLY A 221 12.78 10.71 8.64
N PHE A 222 12.04 10.00 9.48
CA PHE A 222 10.60 9.85 9.30
C PHE A 222 9.85 11.06 9.84
N VAL A 223 8.82 11.49 9.11
CA VAL A 223 7.93 12.55 9.57
C VAL A 223 7.11 12.04 10.76
N GLU A 224 7.53 12.44 11.95
CA GLU A 224 6.72 12.29 13.15
C GLU A 224 5.60 13.34 13.15
N ASP A 225 4.36 12.89 13.38
CA ASP A 225 3.28 13.83 13.66
C ASP A 225 3.61 14.52 14.98
N ARG A 226 3.99 15.80 14.93
CA ARG A 226 3.97 16.67 16.11
C ARG A 226 2.52 16.86 16.57
N LYS A 227 1.98 15.87 17.28
CA LYS A 227 0.82 16.01 18.16
C LYS A 227 1.20 16.19 19.63
N LYS A 228 2.43 16.60 19.93
CA LYS A 228 2.87 17.01 21.28
C LYS A 228 3.67 18.32 21.24
N GLN A 229 2.98 19.43 21.01
CA GLN A 229 3.38 20.77 21.50
C GLN A 229 2.11 21.63 21.68
N ARG A 230 1.21 21.16 22.54
CA ARG A 230 0.15 21.96 23.18
C ARG A 230 -0.23 21.28 24.50
N GLU A 231 0.66 21.41 25.48
CA GLU A 231 0.32 21.44 26.91
C GLU A 231 1.10 22.60 27.52
#